data_AF-A0AA36MNJ9-F1
#
_entry.id   AF-A0AA36MNJ9-F1
#
_cell.length_a   1.000
_cell.length_b   1.000
_cell.length_c   1.000
_cell.angle_alpha   90.00
_cell.angle_beta   90.00
_cell.angle_gamma   90.00
#
_symmetry.space_group_name_H-M   'P 1'
#
loop_
_entity.id
_entity.type
_entity.pdbx_description
1 polymer ?
#
loop_
_entity_poly.entity_id
_entity_poly.type
_entity_poly.pdbx_seq_one_letter_code
_entity_poly.pdbx_strand_id
1 'polypeptide(L)'
;MARILLAAFLPSVMGITWVRSAGGASCEHACAARGGCNEEVWPQSEEEFQDVAKLAGAECVTTQEGGAKYDPSSDGRHCGWQGPEGSRCSEAGDSGTFRFCPCNADKEL
;
A
#
# COMPACT_ATOMS: atom_id res chain seq x y z
N MET A 1 -24.37 43.93 -10.90
CA MET A 1 -23.08 43.51 -10.28
C MET A 1 -23.03 41.99 -10.35
N ALA A 2 -22.28 41.43 -11.31
CA ALA A 2 -22.16 39.97 -11.48
C ALA A 2 -20.99 39.47 -10.62
N ARG A 3 -21.29 38.63 -9.63
CA ARG A 3 -20.27 37.95 -8.82
C ARG A 3 -19.78 36.73 -9.59
N ILE A 4 -18.62 36.85 -10.23
CA ILE A 4 -17.90 35.71 -10.80
C ILE A 4 -17.34 34.91 -9.61
N LEU A 5 -17.97 33.78 -9.30
CA LEU A 5 -17.41 32.78 -8.40
C LEU A 5 -16.32 32.04 -9.18
N LEU A 6 -15.04 32.34 -8.91
CA LEU A 6 -13.96 31.46 -9.34
C LEU A 6 -14.06 30.16 -8.53
N ALA A 7 -14.54 29.10 -9.15
CA ALA A 7 -14.38 27.74 -8.63
C ALA A 7 -12.89 27.37 -8.77
N ALA A 8 -12.16 27.35 -7.66
CA ALA A 8 -10.81 26.82 -7.62
C ALA A 8 -10.88 25.31 -7.85
N PHE A 9 -10.54 24.85 -9.05
CA PHE A 9 -10.25 23.45 -9.30
C PHE A 9 -8.92 23.12 -8.63
N LEU A 10 -8.99 22.60 -7.41
CA LEU A 10 -7.83 21.99 -6.75
C LEU A 10 -7.53 20.68 -7.51
N PRO A 11 -6.33 20.52 -8.11
CA PRO A 11 -5.94 19.24 -8.68
C PRO A 11 -5.98 18.19 -7.57
N SER A 12 -6.74 17.12 -7.77
CA SER A 12 -6.71 15.94 -6.91
C SER A 12 -5.29 15.39 -6.95
N VAL A 13 -4.53 15.61 -5.88
CA VAL A 13 -3.28 14.89 -5.67
C VAL A 13 -3.67 13.43 -5.56
N MET A 14 -3.42 12.65 -6.62
CA MET A 14 -3.63 11.20 -6.64
C MET A 14 -2.72 10.56 -5.58
N GLY A 15 -3.19 10.53 -4.34
CA GLY A 15 -2.46 10.04 -3.18
C GLY A 15 -2.40 8.52 -3.17
N ILE A 16 -1.28 7.97 -2.67
CA ILE A 16 -1.17 6.55 -2.38
C ILE A 16 -1.99 6.25 -1.13
N THR A 17 -2.88 5.27 -1.24
CA THR A 17 -3.59 4.69 -0.11
C THR A 17 -2.99 3.33 0.20
N TRP A 18 -2.44 3.19 1.39
CA TRP A 18 -1.91 1.92 1.85
C TRP A 18 -3.03 1.02 2.36
N VAL A 19 -3.11 -0.18 1.80
CA VAL A 19 -4.14 -1.17 2.11
C VAL A 19 -3.47 -2.44 2.59
N ARG A 20 -3.97 -3.00 3.69
CA ARG A 20 -3.61 -4.36 4.08
C ARG A 20 -4.43 -5.37 3.26
N SER A 21 -3.76 -6.27 2.55
CA SER A 21 -4.43 -7.30 1.76
C SER A 21 -5.12 -8.35 2.65
N ALA A 22 -6.05 -9.11 2.08
CA ALA A 22 -6.53 -10.35 2.68
C ALA A 22 -5.42 -11.41 2.71
N GLY A 23 -5.55 -12.41 3.58
CA GLY A 23 -4.58 -13.51 3.69
C GLY A 23 -4.33 -14.19 2.35
N GLY A 24 -3.07 -14.24 1.92
CA GLY A 24 -2.62 -14.82 0.66
C GLY A 24 -2.94 -14.00 -0.60
N ALA A 25 -3.55 -12.83 -0.49
CA ALA A 25 -3.88 -12.00 -1.65
C ALA A 25 -2.69 -11.14 -2.11
N SER A 26 -2.56 -10.97 -3.43
CA SER A 26 -1.64 -10.01 -4.04
C SER A 26 -2.13 -8.56 -3.88
N CYS A 27 -1.25 -7.60 -4.14
CA CYS A 27 -1.63 -6.19 -4.10
C CYS A 27 -2.48 -5.75 -5.29
N GLU A 28 -2.36 -6.39 -6.45
CA GLU A 28 -3.32 -6.20 -7.55
C GLU A 28 -4.75 -6.53 -7.11
N HIS A 29 -4.94 -7.63 -6.38
CA HIS A 29 -6.24 -8.01 -5.83
C HIS A 29 -6.70 -7.00 -4.75
N ALA A 30 -5.83 -6.65 -3.81
CA ALA A 30 -6.14 -5.71 -2.74
C ALA A 30 -6.55 -4.32 -3.24
N CYS A 31 -5.93 -3.87 -4.34
CA CYS A 31 -6.18 -2.57 -4.95
C CYS A 31 -7.25 -2.58 -6.06
N ALA A 32 -7.96 -3.69 -6.28
CA ALA A 32 -8.89 -3.84 -7.41
C ALA A 32 -10.04 -2.81 -7.41
N ALA A 33 -10.52 -2.44 -6.22
CA ALA A 33 -11.55 -1.40 -6.04
C ALA A 33 -11.01 0.04 -6.21
N ARG A 34 -9.71 0.20 -6.42
CA ARG A 34 -9.01 1.48 -6.52
C ARG A 34 -8.35 1.64 -7.89
N GLY A 35 -7.48 2.63 -8.06
CA GLY A 35 -6.67 2.85 -9.27
C GLY A 35 -5.56 1.81 -9.52
N GLY A 36 -5.61 0.62 -8.91
CA GLY A 36 -4.58 -0.41 -9.01
C GLY A 36 -3.41 -0.20 -8.04
N CYS A 37 -2.46 -1.14 -8.06
CA CYS A 37 -1.25 -1.11 -7.24
C CYS A 37 -0.15 -0.25 -7.92
N ASN A 38 0.63 0.46 -7.11
CA ASN A 38 1.71 1.34 -7.57
C ASN A 38 3.08 0.75 -7.22
N GLU A 39 3.85 0.35 -8.23
CA GLU A 39 5.16 -0.31 -8.07
C GLU A 39 6.30 0.64 -7.68
N GLU A 40 6.09 1.96 -7.69
CA GLU A 40 7.18 2.94 -7.60
C GLU A 40 7.38 3.51 -6.19
N VAL A 41 6.50 3.14 -5.25
CA VAL A 41 6.35 3.83 -3.94
C VAL A 41 6.55 2.90 -2.74
N TRP A 42 7.27 1.80 -2.93
CA TRP A 42 7.59 0.89 -1.86
C TRP A 42 8.48 1.56 -0.80
N PRO A 43 8.34 1.21 0.50
CA PRO A 43 9.18 1.77 1.54
C PRO A 43 10.65 1.41 1.32
N GLN A 44 11.53 2.39 1.49
CA GLN A 44 12.98 2.25 1.32
C GLN A 44 13.72 2.12 2.65
N SER A 45 13.00 2.28 3.77
CA SER A 45 13.54 2.11 5.11
C SER A 45 12.50 1.49 6.05
N GLU A 46 12.97 0.96 7.17
CA GLU A 46 12.10 0.47 8.23
C GLU A 46 11.20 1.57 8.81
N GLU A 47 11.71 2.80 8.92
CA GLU A 47 10.95 3.96 9.41
C GLU A 47 9.78 4.29 8.48
N GLU A 48 10.03 4.37 7.17
CA GLU A 48 8.96 4.55 6.17
C GLU A 48 7.93 3.41 6.23
N PHE A 49 8.40 2.17 6.43
CA PHE A 49 7.50 1.04 6.57
C PHE A 49 6.61 1.14 7.81
N GLN A 50 7.12 1.63 8.94
CA GLN A 50 6.31 1.81 10.14
C GLN A 50 5.14 2.76 9.90
N ASP A 51 5.36 3.85 9.15
CA ASP A 51 4.30 4.75 8.72
C ASP A 51 3.31 4.06 7.77
N VAL A 52 3.80 3.27 6.82
CA VAL A 52 2.97 2.45 5.91
C VAL A 52 2.07 1.47 6.66
N ALA A 53 2.63 0.72 7.62
CA ALA A 53 1.89 -0.26 8.41
C ALA A 53 0.76 0.42 9.20
N LYS A 54 1.05 1.58 9.79
CA LYS A 54 0.07 2.40 10.51
C LYS A 54 -1.02 2.94 9.59
N LEU A 55 -0.67 3.45 8.39
CA LEU A 55 -1.63 3.92 7.39
C LEU A 55 -2.54 2.78 6.90
N ALA A 56 -2.00 1.57 6.79
CA ALA A 56 -2.74 0.35 6.45
C ALA A 56 -3.55 -0.23 7.64
N GLY A 57 -3.52 0.41 8.81
CA GLY A 57 -4.26 -0.01 10.01
C GLY A 57 -3.71 -1.27 10.67
N ALA A 58 -2.41 -1.55 10.53
CA ALA A 58 -1.74 -2.66 11.20
C ALA A 58 -0.83 -2.18 12.32
N GLU A 59 -0.69 -3.03 13.34
CA GLU A 59 0.32 -2.91 14.38
C GLU A 59 1.22 -4.14 14.32
N CYS A 60 2.53 -3.91 14.22
CA CYS A 60 3.55 -4.96 14.21
C CYS A 60 4.12 -5.11 15.63
N VAL A 61 4.05 -6.32 16.20
CA VAL A 61 4.71 -6.64 17.49
C VAL A 61 6.22 -6.49 17.34
N THR A 62 6.75 -6.97 16.21
CA THR A 62 8.13 -6.72 15.79
C THR A 62 8.16 -6.46 14.29
N THR A 63 9.12 -5.64 13.88
CA THR A 63 9.47 -5.41 12.48
C THR A 63 10.88 -5.93 12.25
N GLN A 64 11.10 -6.53 11.10
CA GLN A 64 12.40 -7.07 10.68
C GLN A 64 12.61 -6.84 9.19
N GLU A 65 13.87 -6.89 8.76
CA GLU A 65 14.15 -7.06 7.33
C GLU A 65 13.39 -8.28 6.80
N GLY A 66 12.71 -8.05 5.68
CA GLY A 66 12.03 -9.11 4.95
C GLY A 66 12.98 -9.78 3.97
N GLY A 67 12.41 -10.32 2.91
CA GLY A 67 13.15 -10.88 1.79
C GLY A 67 12.28 -11.79 0.92
N ALA A 68 11.03 -12.00 1.31
CA ALA A 68 10.07 -12.65 0.45
C ALA A 68 9.75 -11.75 -0.75
N LYS A 69 9.51 -12.36 -1.90
CA LYS A 69 9.14 -11.67 -3.15
C LYS A 69 7.91 -10.76 -3.01
N TYR A 70 7.07 -10.98 -2.01
CA TYR A 70 5.85 -10.24 -1.75
C TYR A 70 6.00 -9.17 -0.66
N ASP A 71 7.13 -9.07 0.03
CA ASP A 71 7.31 -8.09 1.10
C ASP A 71 7.24 -6.66 0.55
N PRO A 72 6.63 -5.70 1.27
CA PRO A 72 6.28 -5.75 2.69
C PRO A 72 5.03 -6.58 3.03
N SER A 73 5.10 -7.33 4.14
CA SER A 73 3.99 -8.18 4.61
C SER A 73 3.99 -8.41 6.13
N SER A 74 2.91 -9.02 6.62
CA SER A 74 2.75 -9.46 8.01
C SER A 74 2.19 -10.88 8.07
N ASP A 75 2.59 -11.65 9.08
CA ASP A 75 1.96 -12.93 9.44
C ASP A 75 0.70 -12.78 10.33
N GLY A 76 0.26 -11.52 10.53
CA GLY A 76 -0.80 -11.14 11.45
C GLY A 76 -0.32 -10.55 12.78
N ARG A 77 0.97 -10.71 13.12
CA ARG A 77 1.58 -10.13 14.33
C ARG A 77 2.95 -9.51 14.07
N HIS A 78 3.80 -10.20 13.32
CA HIS A 78 5.15 -9.79 12.97
C HIS A 78 5.18 -9.31 11.52
N CYS A 79 6.10 -8.40 11.21
CA CYS A 79 6.17 -7.74 9.91
C CYS A 79 7.56 -7.82 9.28
N GLY A 80 7.60 -8.16 8.00
CA GLY A 80 8.80 -8.05 7.15
C GLY A 80 8.63 -6.87 6.19
N TRP A 81 9.55 -5.90 6.24
CA TRP A 81 9.36 -4.63 5.50
C TRP A 81 10.04 -4.59 4.13
N GLN A 82 11.17 -5.27 3.98
CA GLN A 82 12.01 -5.20 2.80
C GLN A 82 11.72 -6.36 1.85
N GLY A 83 11.47 -6.08 0.58
CA GLY A 83 11.36 -7.08 -0.50
C GLY A 83 12.51 -6.94 -1.51
N PRO A 84 12.66 -7.88 -2.44
CA PRO A 84 13.64 -7.76 -3.52
C PRO A 84 13.31 -6.60 -4.46
N GLU A 85 14.33 -6.09 -5.13
CA GLU A 85 14.17 -5.16 -6.25
C GLU A 85 13.36 -5.83 -7.38
N GLY A 86 12.31 -5.17 -7.88
CA GLY A 86 11.46 -5.68 -8.96
C GLY A 86 9.97 -5.46 -8.73
N SER A 87 9.17 -6.02 -9.64
CA SER A 87 7.70 -5.98 -9.54
C SER A 87 7.23 -6.87 -8.41
N ARG A 88 6.39 -6.30 -7.54
CA ARG A 88 5.84 -6.98 -6.37
C ARG A 88 4.33 -6.96 -6.33
N CYS A 89 3.64 -6.13 -7.12
CA CYS A 89 2.19 -5.97 -7.03
C CYS A 89 1.42 -7.28 -7.28
N SER A 90 1.88 -8.11 -8.22
CA SER A 90 1.25 -9.38 -8.61
C SER A 90 1.54 -10.53 -7.65
N GLU A 91 2.53 -10.39 -6.76
CA GLU A 91 2.99 -11.48 -5.90
C GLU A 91 1.98 -11.78 -4.78
N ALA A 92 1.51 -13.02 -4.73
CA ALA A 92 0.70 -13.52 -3.62
C ALA A 92 1.60 -14.06 -2.50
N GLY A 93 1.16 -13.89 -1.26
CA GLY A 93 1.74 -14.56 -0.10
C GLY A 93 1.08 -15.90 0.18
N ASP A 94 1.49 -16.56 1.27
CA ASP A 94 0.78 -17.73 1.79
C ASP A 94 -0.53 -17.30 2.47
N SER A 95 -1.42 -18.25 2.76
CA SER A 95 -2.74 -17.97 3.36
C SER A 95 -2.70 -17.15 4.67
N GLY A 96 -1.60 -17.23 5.44
CA GLY A 96 -1.38 -16.46 6.66
C GLY A 96 -0.67 -15.11 6.44
N THR A 97 -0.30 -14.78 5.21
CA THR A 97 0.44 -13.57 4.86
C THR A 97 -0.53 -12.46 4.43
N PHE A 98 -0.41 -11.30 5.07
CA PHE A 98 -1.15 -10.08 4.73
C PHE A 98 -0.17 -9.05 4.21
N ARG A 99 -0.33 -8.62 2.96
CA ARG A 99 0.59 -7.69 2.30
C ARG A 99 0.22 -6.24 2.61
N PHE A 100 1.23 -5.36 2.62
CA PHE A 100 1.03 -3.92 2.67
C PHE A 100 1.10 -3.36 1.26
N CYS A 101 -0.04 -2.92 0.74
CA CYS A 101 -0.22 -2.65 -0.68
C CYS A 101 -0.35 -1.15 -0.97
N PRO A 102 0.52 -0.58 -1.81
CA PRO A 102 0.42 0.80 -2.25
C PRO A 102 -0.63 0.90 -3.34
N CYS A 103 -1.86 1.23 -2.97
CA CYS A 103 -2.91 1.44 -3.95
C CYS A 103 -2.91 2.90 -4.41
N ASN A 104 -3.08 3.12 -5.71
CA ASN A 104 -3.43 4.45 -6.19
C ASN A 104 -4.78 4.88 -5.58
N ALA A 105 -5.04 6.19 -5.58
CA ALA A 105 -6.30 6.76 -5.16
C ALA A 105 -7.50 6.07 -5.86
N ASP A 106 -8.69 6.25 -5.28
CA ASP A 106 -9.90 5.69 -5.83
C ASP A 106 -10.09 6.17 -7.28
N LYS A 107 -10.64 5.29 -8.12
CA LYS A 107 -11.05 5.69 -9.46
C LYS A 107 -12.17 6.71 -9.27
N GLU A 108 -11.94 7.97 -9.64
CA GLU A 108 -13.02 8.94 -9.81
C GLU A 108 -14.10 8.27 -10.69
N LEU A 109 -15.29 8.03 -10.13
CA LEU A 109 -16.43 7.41 -10.81
C LEU A 109 -17.22 8.45 -11.61
#